data_AF-A0A5B0N727-F1
#
_entry.id   AF-A0A5B0N727-F1
#
_cell.length_a   1.000
_cell.length_b   1.000
_cell.length_c   1.000
_cell.angle_alpha   90.00
_cell.angle_beta   90.00
_cell.angle_gamma   90.00
#
_symmetry.space_group_name_H-M   'P 1'
#
loop_
_entity.id
_entity.type
_entity.pdbx_description
1 polymer ?
#
loop_
_entity_poly.entity_id
_entity_poly.type
_entity_poly.pdbx_seq_one_letter_code
_entity_poly.pdbx_strand_id
1 'polypeptide(L)' 'MIPFECQIGVGQVIKAWDQGVIQLSIGQEAYFKCPPEIAYGAAGCNGVIPPNSTLYFKVELLEINGKSS' A
#
# COMPACT_ATOMS: atom_id res chain seq x y z
N MET A 1 7.45 15.89 -5.25
CA MET A 1 6.94 14.50 -5.09
C MET A 1 5.46 14.65 -4.80
N ILE A 2 4.59 14.01 -5.59
CA ILE A 2 3.13 14.15 -5.43
C ILE A 2 2.69 13.02 -4.48
N PRO A 3 1.98 13.32 -3.38
CA PRO A 3 1.41 12.30 -2.51
C PRO A 3 0.50 11.35 -3.29
N PHE A 4 0.53 10.07 -2.93
CA PHE A 4 -0.41 9.11 -3.47
C PHE A 4 -1.70 9.12 -2.64
N GLU A 5 -2.82 9.34 -3.30
CA GLU A 5 -4.16 9.34 -2.69
C GLU A 5 -4.91 8.06 -3.06
N CYS A 6 -5.49 7.40 -2.06
CA CYS A 6 -6.32 6.21 -2.28
C CYS A 6 -7.39 6.06 -1.20
N GLN A 7 -8.44 5.32 -1.53
CA GLN A 7 -9.42 4.85 -0.54
C GLN A 7 -8.94 3.52 0.06
N ILE A 8 -8.88 3.46 1.38
CA ILE A 8 -8.45 2.28 2.14
C ILE A 8 -9.68 1.48 2.61
N GLY A 9 -9.60 0.16 2.51
CA GLY A 9 -10.61 -0.77 3.01
C GLY A 9 -11.74 -1.08 2.03
N VAL A 10 -11.57 -0.70 0.75
CA VAL A 10 -12.57 -0.88 -0.31
C VAL A 10 -12.11 -1.84 -1.43
N GLY A 11 -10.92 -2.44 -1.30
CA GLY A 11 -10.38 -3.38 -2.29
C GLY A 11 -9.90 -2.72 -3.58
N GLN A 12 -9.59 -1.42 -3.56
CA GLN A 12 -9.06 -0.69 -4.73
C GLN A 12 -7.53 -0.71 -4.82
N VAL A 13 -6.87 -1.04 -3.71
CA VAL A 13 -5.41 -1.23 -3.64
C VAL A 13 -5.09 -2.67 -3.29
N ILE A 14 -3.80 -3.03 -3.34
CA ILE A 14 -3.37 -4.37 -2.91
C ILE A 14 -3.76 -4.61 -1.46
N LYS A 15 -4.11 -5.86 -1.13
CA LYS A 15 -4.59 -6.25 0.22
C LYS A 15 -3.61 -5.81 1.33
N ALA A 16 -2.30 -5.87 1.06
CA ALA A 16 -1.28 -5.43 2.00
C ALA A 16 -1.44 -3.95 2.40
N TRP A 17 -1.87 -3.08 1.49
CA TRP A 17 -2.12 -1.68 1.79
C TRP A 17 -3.45 -1.50 2.51
N ASP A 18 -4.51 -2.15 2.03
CA ASP A 18 -5.83 -2.11 2.66
C ASP A 18 -5.80 -2.55 4.13
N GLN A 19 -4.94 -3.51 4.49
CA GLN A 19 -4.79 -4.02 5.85
C GLN A 19 -3.64 -3.38 6.65
N GLY A 20 -2.62 -2.87 5.96
CA GLY A 20 -1.44 -2.29 6.60
C GLY A 20 -1.65 -0.83 6.97
N VAL A 21 -2.22 -0.02 6.08
CA VAL A 21 -2.37 1.44 6.28
C VAL A 21 -3.30 1.75 7.45
N ILE A 22 -4.33 0.94 7.68
CA ILE A 22 -5.25 1.09 8.82
C ILE A 22 -4.58 0.98 10.21
N GLN A 23 -3.34 0.45 10.27
CA GLN A 23 -2.58 0.33 11.52
C GLN A 23 -1.68 1.54 11.78
N LEU A 24 -1.59 2.48 10.84
CA LEU A 24 -0.73 3.66 10.95
C LEU A 24 -1.47 4.85 11.54
N SER A 25 -0.72 5.68 12.25
CA SER A 25 -1.16 7.02 12.65
C SER A 25 -0.66 8.07 11.64
N ILE A 26 -1.34 9.22 11.54
CA ILE A 26 -0.87 10.32 10.70
C ILE A 26 0.53 10.75 11.17
N GLY A 27 1.46 10.93 10.23
CA GLY A 27 2.89 11.20 10.43
C GLY A 27 3.74 9.95 10.69
N GLN A 28 3.13 8.75 10.76
CA GLN A 28 3.88 7.51 10.99
C GLN A 28 4.47 6.96 9.70
N GLU A 29 5.75 6.60 9.77
CA GLU A 29 6.46 5.83 8.75
C GLU A 29 6.41 4.33 9.07
N ALA A 30 6.21 3.49 8.05
CA ALA A 30 6.26 2.04 8.16
C ALA A 30 6.86 1.38 6.91
N TYR A 31 7.41 0.18 7.11
CA TYR A 31 7.96 -0.66 6.05
C TYR A 31 7.07 -1.88 5.85
N PHE A 32 6.46 -1.99 4.68
CA PHE A 32 5.58 -3.11 4.35
C PHE A 32 6.33 -4.12 3.48
N LYS A 33 6.37 -5.36 3.95
CA LYS A 33 6.70 -6.52 3.14
C LYS A 33 5.39 -7.11 2.63
N CYS A 34 5.22 -7.14 1.32
CA CYS A 34 4.00 -7.57 0.64
C CYS A 34 4.29 -8.82 -0.21
N PRO A 35 4.14 -10.03 0.36
CA PRO A 35 4.15 -11.27 -0.41
C PRO A 35 3.10 -11.25 -1.54
N PRO A 36 3.30 -12.04 -2.61
CA PRO A 36 2.45 -12.00 -3.79
C PRO A 36 0.97 -12.31 -3.48
N GLU A 37 0.67 -13.11 -2.45
CA GLU A 37 -0.70 -13.48 -2.04
C GLU A 37 -1.53 -12.27 -1.55
N ILE A 38 -0.85 -11.22 -1.07
CA ILE A 38 -1.44 -9.96 -0.62
C ILE A 38 -1.03 -8.77 -1.49
N ALA A 39 -0.41 -9.04 -2.65
CA ALA A 39 0.01 -8.07 -3.65
C ALA A 39 -0.60 -8.41 -5.03
N TYR A 40 0.21 -8.68 -6.04
CA TYR A 40 -0.23 -8.90 -7.43
C TYR A 40 -0.29 -10.38 -7.86
N GLY A 41 0.02 -11.31 -6.96
CA GLY A 41 -0.07 -12.75 -7.20
C GLY A 41 0.68 -13.23 -8.46
N ALA A 42 0.19 -14.29 -9.06
CA ALA A 42 0.74 -14.86 -10.29
C ALA A 42 0.46 -14.01 -11.55
N ALA A 43 -0.46 -13.05 -11.48
CA ALA A 43 -0.77 -12.17 -12.60
C ALA A 43 0.32 -11.08 -12.80
N GLY A 44 0.95 -10.65 -11.70
CA GLY A 44 1.83 -9.48 -11.73
C GLY A 44 1.04 -8.20 -12.05
N CYS A 45 1.72 -7.16 -12.53
CA CYS A 45 1.08 -5.90 -12.89
C CYS A 45 1.72 -5.30 -14.16
N ASN A 46 0.96 -5.28 -15.26
CA ASN A 46 1.26 -4.57 -16.51
C ASN A 46 2.71 -4.68 -17.00
N GLY A 47 3.35 -5.84 -16.81
CA GLY A 47 4.76 -6.06 -17.16
C GLY A 47 5.80 -5.31 -16.30
N VAL A 48 5.35 -4.43 -15.39
CA VAL A 48 6.20 -3.70 -14.44
C VAL A 48 6.54 -4.58 -13.25
N ILE A 49 5.55 -5.33 -12.76
CA ILE A 49 5.72 -6.24 -11.62
C ILE A 49 5.62 -7.67 -12.14
N PRO A 50 6.70 -8.47 -12.06
CA PRO A 50 6.67 -9.85 -12.47
C PRO A 50 5.71 -10.70 -11.62
N PRO A 51 5.17 -11.80 -12.17
CA PRO A 51 4.43 -12.80 -11.42
C PRO A 51 5.14 -13.24 -10.13
N ASN A 52 4.37 -13.47 -9.06
CA ASN A 52 4.83 -14.03 -7.78
C ASN A 52 5.93 -13.20 -7.07
N SER A 53 6.00 -11.90 -7.36
CA SER A 53 6.99 -11.02 -6.73
C SER A 53 6.57 -10.60 -5.32
N THR A 54 7.51 -10.64 -4.38
CA THR A 54 7.37 -9.97 -3.07
C THR A 54 7.81 -8.53 -3.19
N LEU A 55 6.96 -7.60 -2.76
CA LEU A 55 7.25 -6.16 -2.81
C LEU A 55 7.62 -5.64 -1.44
N TYR A 56 8.48 -4.62 -1.42
CA TYR A 56 8.87 -3.91 -0.21
C TYR A 56 8.56 -2.43 -0.40
N PHE A 57 7.71 -1.88 0.45
CA PHE A 57 7.32 -0.48 0.41
C PHE A 57 7.76 0.22 1.69
N LYS A 58 8.19 1.47 1.52
CA LYS A 58 8.29 2.45 2.60
C LYS A 58 7.09 3.38 2.47
N VAL A 59 6.23 3.43 3.48
CA VAL A 59 4.98 4.19 3.48
C VAL A 59 5.01 5.19 4.62
N GLU A 60 4.55 6.41 4.35
CA GLU A 60 4.31 7.44 5.36
C GLU A 60 2.86 7.90 5.22
N LEU A 61 2.11 7.91 6.32
CA LEU A 61 0.71 8.35 6.30
C LEU A 61 0.63 9.85 6.53
N LEU A 62 0.44 10.63 5.46
CA LEU A 62 0.46 12.08 5.53
C LEU A 62 -0.87 12.71 5.99
N GLU A 63 -2.00 12.13 5.55
CA GLU A 63 -3.33 12.71 5.77
C GLU A 63 -4.42 11.63 5.75
N ILE A 64 -5.52 11.86 6.48
CA ILE A 64 -6.76 11.08 6.38
C ILE A 64 -7.94 12.05 6.19
N ASN A 65 -8.60 12.01 5.03
CA ASN A 65 -9.83 12.78 4.75
C ASN A 65 -9.71 14.28 5.10
N GLY A 66 -8.63 14.95 4.70
CA GLY A 66 -8.40 16.37 5.02
C GLY A 66 -7.84 16.64 6.42
N LYS A 67 -7.58 15.60 7.23
CA LYS A 67 -6.92 15.73 8.53
C LYS A 67 -5.44 15.40 8.40
N SER A 68 -4.61 16.40 8.65
CA SER A 68 -3.17 16.27 8.85
C SER A 68 -2.81 16.41 10.34
N SER A 69 -1.64 15.90 10.74
CA SER A 69 -1.11 15.97 12.11
C SER A 69 -0.70 17.37 12.54
#